data_AF-A0A7Y7D7L1-F1
#
_entry.id   AF-A0A7Y7D7L1-F1
#
_cell.length_a   1.000
_cell.length_b   1.000
_cell.length_c   1.000
_cell.angle_alpha   90.00
_cell.angle_beta   90.00
_cell.angle_gamma   90.00
#
_symmetry.space_group_name_H-M   'P 1'
#
loop_
_entity.id
_entity.type
_entity.pdbx_description
1 polymer ?
#
loop_
_entity_poly.entity_id
_entity_poly.type
_entity_poly.pdbx_seq_one_letter_code
_entity_poly.pdbx_strand_id
1 'polypeptide(L)'
;MNTVQRLHLMAPENSGTLRDGYVPESPQLRAQVLQNLNEFRAAYRQLAPALEVLALPGLDSRQSLAERLGSALAFQGLGQARQAELSLEDPSLVPAPMLLRCAPKDFKLVQRLLEALSPYIAGDVLIQFDENIRTGELKLYLLGRPRFSEEGVAIFESRD
;
A
#
# COMPACT_ATOMS: atom_id res chain seq x y z
N MET A 1 -9.27 22.18 6.14
CA MET A 1 -10.12 20.98 5.98
C MET A 1 -9.26 19.92 5.33
N ASN A 2 -9.12 18.74 5.92
CA ASN A 2 -8.37 17.65 5.30
C ASN A 2 -9.24 17.03 4.21
N THR A 3 -8.90 17.29 2.95
CA THR A 3 -9.59 16.70 1.81
C THR A 3 -9.22 15.22 1.72
N VAL A 4 -10.23 14.37 1.53
CA VAL A 4 -10.05 12.92 1.39
C VAL A 4 -10.59 12.43 0.05
N GLN A 5 -9.96 11.40 -0.51
CA GLN A 5 -10.44 10.68 -1.68
C GLN A 5 -10.38 9.18 -1.44
N ARG A 6 -11.23 8.41 -2.10
CA ARG A 6 -11.21 6.94 -2.01
C ARG A 6 -10.78 6.36 -3.35
N LEU A 7 -9.82 5.44 -3.32
CA LEU A 7 -9.40 4.65 -4.46
C LEU A 7 -9.66 3.18 -4.15
N HIS A 8 -10.24 2.46 -5.10
CA HIS A 8 -10.46 1.03 -4.98
C HIS A 8 -9.43 0.28 -5.84
N LEU A 9 -8.63 -0.59 -5.21
CA LEU A 9 -7.70 -1.47 -5.91
C LEU A 9 -8.39 -2.80 -6.17
N MET A 10 -8.62 -3.12 -7.45
CA MET A 10 -9.34 -4.34 -7.81
C MET A 10 -8.53 -5.58 -7.48
N ALA A 11 -9.21 -6.57 -6.88
CA ALA A 11 -8.65 -7.90 -6.73
C ALA A 11 -8.56 -8.60 -8.10
N PRO A 12 -7.58 -9.51 -8.30
CA PRO A 12 -7.56 -10.34 -9.50
C PRO A 12 -8.82 -11.21 -9.59
N GLU A 13 -9.33 -11.39 -10.80
CA GLU A 13 -10.59 -12.11 -11.06
C GLU A 13 -10.59 -13.55 -10.51
N ASN A 14 -9.41 -14.18 -10.41
CA ASN A 14 -9.22 -15.53 -9.89
C ASN A 14 -8.50 -15.54 -8.53
N SER A 15 -9.00 -14.80 -7.54
CA SER A 15 -8.40 -14.75 -6.20
C SER A 15 -8.54 -16.06 -5.41
N GLY A 16 -9.29 -17.05 -5.92
CA GLY A 16 -9.44 -18.36 -5.30
C GLY A 16 -10.04 -18.30 -3.90
N THR A 17 -9.74 -19.31 -3.08
CA THR A 17 -10.15 -19.31 -1.67
C THR A 17 -9.21 -18.43 -0.85
N LEU A 18 -9.77 -17.41 -0.18
CA LEU A 18 -9.01 -16.52 0.68
C LEU A 18 -8.62 -17.18 1.99
N ARG A 19 -7.35 -17.08 2.36
CA ARG A 19 -6.78 -17.67 3.58
C ARG A 19 -6.46 -16.60 4.60
N ASP A 20 -6.68 -16.95 5.87
CA ASP A 20 -6.15 -16.19 7.00
C ASP A 20 -4.66 -16.53 7.18
N GLY A 21 -3.87 -15.53 7.58
CA GLY A 21 -2.42 -15.67 7.72
C GLY A 21 -1.65 -15.33 6.44
N TYR A 22 -0.35 -15.11 6.57
CA TYR A 22 0.50 -14.65 5.47
C TYR A 22 0.71 -15.76 4.44
N VAL A 23 0.52 -15.42 3.16
CA VAL A 23 0.91 -16.26 2.01
C VAL A 23 1.94 -15.48 1.20
N PRO A 24 3.15 -16.05 0.97
CA PRO A 24 4.17 -15.40 0.15
C PRO A 24 3.72 -15.29 -1.30
N GLU A 25 4.26 -14.30 -2.02
CA GLU A 25 3.95 -14.11 -3.43
C GLU A 25 4.47 -15.24 -4.32
N SER A 26 3.74 -15.49 -5.40
CA SER A 26 4.27 -16.24 -6.54
C SER A 26 5.43 -15.49 -7.20
N PRO A 27 6.41 -16.20 -7.80
CA PRO A 27 7.48 -15.56 -8.57
C PRO A 27 6.97 -14.66 -9.71
N GLN A 28 5.83 -15.01 -10.31
CA GLN A 28 5.19 -14.26 -11.38
C GLN A 28 4.67 -12.92 -10.88
N LEU A 29 3.94 -12.89 -9.76
CA LEU A 29 3.48 -11.65 -9.15
C LEU A 29 4.65 -10.77 -8.74
N ARG A 30 5.72 -11.38 -8.19
CA ARG A 30 6.94 -10.65 -7.84
C ARG A 30 7.57 -9.96 -9.04
N ALA A 31 7.76 -10.70 -10.13
CA ALA A 31 8.33 -10.16 -11.35
C ALA A 31 7.48 -9.01 -11.90
N GLN A 32 6.15 -9.18 -11.92
CA GLN A 32 5.21 -8.15 -12.37
C GLN A 32 5.31 -6.87 -11.55
N VAL A 33 5.28 -6.96 -10.21
CA VAL A 33 5.39 -5.76 -9.36
C VAL A 33 6.74 -5.08 -9.51
N LEU A 34 7.84 -5.83 -9.57
CA LEU A 34 9.16 -5.23 -9.75
C LEU A 34 9.28 -4.52 -11.10
N GLN A 35 8.67 -5.07 -12.16
CA GLN A 35 8.58 -4.41 -13.46
C GLN A 35 7.75 -3.12 -13.36
N ASN A 36 6.55 -3.18 -12.80
CA ASN A 36 5.66 -2.02 -12.65
C ASN A 36 6.34 -0.89 -11.84
N LEU A 37 7.02 -1.24 -10.75
CA LEU A 37 7.75 -0.27 -9.93
C LEU A 37 8.95 0.33 -10.67
N ASN A 38 9.64 -0.45 -11.51
CA ASN A 38 10.71 0.08 -12.34
C ASN A 38 10.19 1.07 -13.40
N GLU A 39 9.06 0.76 -14.05
CA GLU A 39 8.39 1.65 -15.00
C GLU A 39 7.92 2.94 -14.31
N PHE A 40 7.28 2.81 -13.13
CA PHE A 40 6.90 3.94 -12.29
C PHE A 40 8.11 4.82 -11.95
N ARG A 41 9.20 4.23 -11.47
CA ARG A 41 10.43 4.96 -11.13
C ARG A 41 11.00 5.71 -12.33
N ALA A 42 10.98 5.08 -13.51
CA ALA A 42 11.46 5.72 -14.74
C ALA A 42 10.61 6.94 -15.10
N ALA A 43 9.28 6.84 -14.99
CA ALA A 43 8.34 7.93 -15.29
C ALA A 43 8.43 9.10 -14.29
N TYR A 44 8.72 8.81 -13.02
CA TYR A 44 8.70 9.81 -11.93
C TYR A 44 10.08 10.13 -11.34
N ARG A 45 11.17 9.79 -12.05
CA ARG A 45 12.56 9.94 -11.57
C ARG A 45 12.88 11.32 -11.00
N GLN A 46 12.39 12.39 -11.64
CA GLN A 46 12.67 13.77 -11.23
C GLN A 46 11.99 14.17 -9.91
N LEU A 47 10.89 13.50 -9.55
CA LEU A 47 10.15 13.77 -8.32
C LEU A 47 10.72 13.00 -7.12
N ALA A 48 11.57 12.01 -7.37
CA ALA A 48 12.19 11.16 -6.35
C ALA A 48 11.20 10.69 -5.26
N PRO A 49 10.07 10.07 -5.63
CA PRO A 49 9.06 9.67 -4.66
C PRO A 49 9.58 8.61 -3.70
N ALA A 50 9.17 8.72 -2.45
CA ALA A 50 9.48 7.76 -1.39
C ALA A 50 8.20 7.38 -0.63
N LEU A 51 7.88 6.09 -0.64
CA LEU A 51 6.75 5.52 0.09
C LEU A 51 7.22 4.79 1.34
N GLU A 52 6.76 5.23 2.50
CA GLU A 52 6.87 4.48 3.74
C GLU A 52 5.63 3.61 3.92
N VAL A 53 5.84 2.31 4.10
CA VAL A 53 4.75 1.36 4.39
C VAL A 53 4.76 1.07 5.89
N LEU A 54 3.65 1.40 6.55
CA LEU A 54 3.49 1.27 8.00
C LEU A 54 2.41 0.23 8.31
N ALA A 55 2.75 -0.77 9.11
CA ALA A 55 1.80 -1.76 9.63
C ALA A 55 1.37 -1.38 11.04
N LEU A 56 0.05 -1.34 11.28
CA LEU A 56 -0.47 -1.29 12.64
C LEU A 56 -0.04 -2.58 13.42
N PRO A 57 0.36 -2.50 14.69
CA PRO A 57 0.77 -3.69 15.46
C PRO A 57 -0.40 -4.63 15.75
N GLY A 58 -0.09 -5.86 16.17
CA GLY A 58 -1.09 -6.84 16.62
C GLY A 58 -1.60 -7.82 15.55
N LEU A 59 -1.00 -7.86 14.36
CA LEU A 59 -1.28 -8.88 13.34
C LEU A 59 -0.05 -9.19 12.51
N ASP A 60 0.52 -10.39 12.69
CA ASP A 60 1.76 -10.81 12.01
C ASP A 60 1.63 -10.79 10.49
N SER A 61 0.49 -11.23 9.95
CA SER A 61 0.27 -11.25 8.50
C SER A 61 0.31 -9.86 7.86
N ARG A 62 -0.12 -8.83 8.60
CA ARG A 62 -0.04 -7.44 8.17
C ARG A 62 1.39 -6.91 8.24
N GLN A 63 2.15 -7.31 9.25
CA GLN A 63 3.56 -6.95 9.35
C GLN A 63 4.37 -7.58 8.21
N SER A 64 4.21 -8.88 7.96
CA SER A 64 4.86 -9.58 6.84
C SER A 64 4.51 -8.96 5.48
N LEU A 65 3.24 -8.54 5.30
CA LEU A 65 2.84 -7.80 4.10
C LEU A 65 3.56 -6.45 3.97
N ALA A 66 3.66 -5.67 5.05
CA ALA A 66 4.38 -4.41 5.03
C ALA A 66 5.86 -4.61 4.69
N GLU A 67 6.52 -5.61 5.27
CA GLU A 67 7.91 -5.97 4.99
C GLU A 67 8.12 -6.37 3.53
N ARG A 68 7.19 -7.13 2.95
CA ARG A 68 7.21 -7.48 1.52
C ARG A 68 7.09 -6.26 0.62
N LEU A 69 6.09 -5.41 0.86
CA LEU A 69 5.89 -4.17 0.09
C LEU A 69 7.12 -3.27 0.21
N GLY A 70 7.61 -3.08 1.44
CA GLY A 70 8.81 -2.31 1.72
C GLY A 70 10.05 -2.85 1.01
N SER A 71 10.22 -4.16 0.96
CA SER A 71 11.34 -4.81 0.27
C SER A 71 11.29 -4.59 -1.25
N ALA A 72 10.11 -4.70 -1.87
CA ALA A 72 9.93 -4.43 -3.29
C ALA A 72 10.20 -2.96 -3.64
N LEU A 73 9.73 -2.03 -2.80
CA LEU A 73 10.00 -0.59 -2.93
C LEU A 73 11.49 -0.28 -2.75
N ALA A 74 12.12 -0.84 -1.72
CA ALA A 74 13.53 -0.62 -1.42
C ALA A 74 14.44 -1.10 -2.54
N PHE A 75 14.12 -2.26 -3.14
CA PHE A 75 14.83 -2.79 -4.29
C PHE A 75 14.85 -1.82 -5.49
N GLN A 76 13.79 -1.01 -5.64
CA GLN A 76 13.72 0.02 -6.67
C GLN A 76 14.18 1.41 -6.20
N GLY A 77 14.52 1.58 -4.91
CA GLY A 77 14.83 2.89 -4.32
C GLY A 77 13.62 3.81 -4.19
N LEU A 78 12.43 3.24 -4.01
CA LEU A 78 11.14 3.95 -3.95
C LEU A 78 10.55 4.03 -2.54
N GLY A 79 11.27 3.58 -1.52
CA GLY A 79 10.78 3.58 -0.15
C GLY A 79 11.15 2.33 0.63
N GLN A 80 10.46 2.11 1.75
CA GLN A 80 10.76 1.02 2.68
C GLN A 80 9.58 0.74 3.61
N ALA A 81 9.64 -0.39 4.31
CA ALA A 81 8.77 -0.67 5.44
C ALA A 81 9.30 0.04 6.69
N ARG A 82 8.37 0.54 7.52
CA ARG A 82 8.65 0.96 8.89
C ARG A 82 7.60 0.39 9.82
N GLN A 83 7.96 0.17 11.08
CA GLN A 83 6.94 -0.03 12.10
C GLN A 83 6.16 1.28 12.28
N ALA A 84 4.83 1.17 12.41
CA ALA A 84 4.02 2.33 12.71
C ALA A 84 4.35 2.84 14.11
N GLU A 85 4.99 4.00 14.20
CA GLU A 85 4.91 4.82 15.41
C GLU A 85 3.48 5.34 15.47
N LEU A 86 2.70 4.85 16.44
CA LEU A 86 1.28 5.14 16.64
C LEU A 86 1.08 6.65 16.90
N SER A 87 1.05 7.45 15.84
CA SER A 87 0.60 8.85 15.82
C SER A 87 -0.67 9.01 14.98
N LEU A 88 -1.45 7.94 14.82
CA LEU A 88 -2.85 8.05 14.43
C LEU A 88 -3.65 8.13 15.72
N GLU A 89 -4.35 9.25 15.95
CA GLU A 89 -5.11 9.51 17.17
C GLU A 89 -6.13 8.41 17.48
N ASP A 90 -6.64 7.72 16.44
CA ASP A 90 -7.26 6.40 16.55
C ASP A 90 -7.39 5.73 15.15
N PRO A 91 -6.66 4.64 14.86
CA PRO A 91 -6.80 3.88 13.62
C PRO A 91 -8.20 3.30 13.36
N SER A 92 -9.02 3.14 14.40
CA SER A 92 -10.39 2.63 14.28
C SER A 92 -11.35 3.64 13.64
N LEU A 93 -11.03 4.93 13.71
CA LEU A 93 -11.83 6.02 13.13
C LEU A 93 -11.60 6.20 11.62
N VAL A 94 -10.65 5.48 11.02
CA VAL A 94 -10.41 5.53 9.58
C VAL A 94 -11.37 4.57 8.86
N PRO A 95 -12.27 5.07 7.98
CA PRO A 95 -13.28 4.26 7.31
C PRO A 95 -12.71 3.54 6.07
N ALA A 96 -11.52 2.97 6.20
CA ALA A 96 -10.86 2.16 5.17
C ALA A 96 -9.80 1.25 5.79
N PRO A 97 -9.57 0.05 5.22
CA PRO A 97 -8.53 -0.85 5.70
C PRO A 97 -7.11 -0.36 5.37
N MET A 98 -6.98 0.58 4.43
CA MET A 98 -5.71 1.22 4.08
C MET A 98 -5.88 2.74 4.05
N LEU A 99 -4.88 3.45 4.55
CA LEU A 99 -4.82 4.91 4.52
C LEU A 99 -3.51 5.34 3.87
N LEU A 100 -3.57 6.16 2.83
CA LEU A 100 -2.41 6.80 2.25
C LEU A 100 -2.43 8.30 2.55
N ARG A 101 -1.36 8.81 3.18
CA ARG A 101 -1.15 10.25 3.41
C ARG A 101 -0.12 10.78 2.43
N CYS A 102 -0.42 11.92 1.80
CA CYS A 102 0.45 12.58 0.84
C CYS A 102 0.17 14.09 0.74
N ALA A 103 1.05 14.83 0.07
CA ALA A 103 0.76 16.21 -0.31
C ALA A 103 -0.38 16.26 -1.37
N PRO A 104 -1.23 17.29 -1.39
CA PRO A 104 -2.31 17.42 -2.40
C PRO A 104 -1.82 17.31 -3.86
N LYS A 105 -0.60 17.77 -4.14
CA LYS A 105 0.00 17.76 -5.48
C LYS A 105 0.38 16.37 -5.98
N ASP A 106 0.49 15.39 -5.07
CA ASP A 106 0.97 14.04 -5.37
C ASP A 106 -0.16 13.08 -5.76
N PHE A 107 -1.41 13.53 -5.85
CA PHE A 107 -2.54 12.63 -6.09
C PHE A 107 -2.35 11.73 -7.33
N LYS A 108 -1.91 12.28 -8.46
CA LYS A 108 -1.64 11.49 -9.68
C LYS A 108 -0.48 10.51 -9.49
N LEU A 109 0.54 10.91 -8.74
CA LEU A 109 1.69 10.06 -8.42
C LEU A 109 1.25 8.87 -7.55
N VAL A 110 0.42 9.15 -6.55
CA VAL A 110 -0.19 8.13 -5.68
C VAL A 110 -1.01 7.13 -6.48
N GLN A 111 -1.87 7.58 -7.39
CA GLN A 111 -2.67 6.67 -8.22
C GLN A 111 -1.76 5.70 -9.00
N ARG A 112 -0.72 6.22 -9.67
CA ARG A 112 0.22 5.38 -10.42
C ARG A 112 1.04 4.45 -9.54
N LEU A 113 1.42 4.87 -8.35
CA LEU A 113 2.15 4.01 -7.41
C LEU A 113 1.27 2.88 -6.89
N LEU A 114 0.02 3.18 -6.54
CA LEU A 114 -0.93 2.17 -6.09
C LEU A 114 -1.31 1.21 -7.22
N GLU A 115 -1.43 1.68 -8.46
CA GLU A 115 -1.56 0.81 -9.66
C GLU A 115 -0.34 -0.11 -9.80
N ALA A 116 0.89 0.40 -9.60
CA ALA A 116 2.09 -0.42 -9.69
C ALA A 116 2.14 -1.52 -8.61
N LEU A 117 1.57 -1.25 -7.43
CA LEU A 117 1.50 -2.17 -6.29
C LEU A 117 0.25 -3.06 -6.29
N SER A 118 -0.75 -2.81 -7.13
CA SER A 118 -2.03 -3.54 -7.11
C SER A 118 -1.92 -5.06 -7.33
N PRO A 119 -0.88 -5.61 -8.00
CA PRO A 119 -0.72 -7.06 -8.04
C PRO A 119 -0.37 -7.68 -6.67
N TYR A 120 0.06 -6.88 -5.70
CA TYR A 120 0.32 -7.33 -4.32
C TYR A 120 -0.85 -7.05 -3.36
N ILE A 121 -1.62 -5.99 -3.61
CA ILE A 121 -2.67 -5.51 -2.70
C ILE A 121 -3.95 -5.12 -3.41
N ALA A 122 -5.08 -5.46 -2.82
CA ALA A 122 -6.42 -5.09 -3.28
C ALA A 122 -7.30 -4.64 -2.12
N GLY A 123 -8.31 -3.82 -2.41
CA GLY A 123 -9.24 -3.24 -1.45
C GLY A 123 -9.26 -1.71 -1.46
N ASP A 124 -10.01 -1.14 -0.52
CA ASP A 124 -10.21 0.30 -0.42
C ASP A 124 -9.02 1.00 0.23
N VAL A 125 -8.50 2.04 -0.44
CA VAL A 125 -7.50 2.97 0.06
C VAL A 125 -8.14 4.34 0.25
N LEU A 126 -8.14 4.84 1.47
CA LEU A 126 -8.45 6.24 1.74
C LEU A 126 -7.19 7.08 1.53
N ILE A 127 -7.25 8.06 0.65
CA ILE A 127 -6.18 9.03 0.41
C ILE A 127 -6.52 10.28 1.20
N GLN A 128 -5.67 10.64 2.14
CA GLN A 128 -5.78 11.84 2.96
C GLN A 128 -4.68 12.82 2.57
N PHE A 129 -5.09 14.01 2.11
CA PHE A 129 -4.14 15.06 1.81
C PHE A 129 -3.73 15.82 3.06
N ASP A 130 -2.42 16.04 3.20
CA ASP A 130 -1.81 16.76 4.31
C ASP A 130 -0.81 17.78 3.76
N GLU A 131 -1.05 19.06 4.05
CA GLU A 131 -0.19 20.16 3.59
C GLU A 131 1.16 20.19 4.29
N ASN A 132 1.32 19.48 5.41
CA ASN A 132 2.59 19.36 6.14
C ASN A 132 3.49 18.25 5.58
N ILE A 133 2.97 17.37 4.72
CA ILE A 133 3.76 16.36 4.04
C ILE A 133 4.46 17.01 2.83
N ARG A 134 5.76 16.80 2.70
CA ARG A 134 6.53 17.28 1.56
C ARG A 134 6.10 16.54 0.29
N THR A 135 6.03 17.26 -0.83
CA THR A 135 5.84 16.65 -2.15
C THR A 135 6.83 15.50 -2.38
N GLY A 136 6.33 14.34 -2.81
CA GLY A 136 7.11 13.13 -3.02
C GLY A 136 7.26 12.23 -1.78
N GLU A 137 6.91 12.71 -0.58
CA GLU A 137 6.85 11.88 0.63
C GLU A 137 5.44 11.28 0.76
N LEU A 138 5.36 9.96 0.83
CA LEU A 138 4.11 9.22 0.92
C LEU A 138 4.15 8.26 2.11
N LYS A 139 3.02 8.09 2.78
CA LYS A 139 2.88 7.13 3.88
C LYS A 139 1.64 6.27 3.68
N LEU A 140 1.85 4.97 3.47
CA LEU A 140 0.77 3.98 3.39
C LEU A 140 0.66 3.24 4.71
N TYR A 141 -0.45 3.40 5.39
CA TYR A 141 -0.80 2.69 6.60
C TYR A 141 -1.69 1.50 6.25
N LEU A 142 -1.26 0.31 6.66
CA LEU A 142 -2.07 -0.90 6.65
C LEU A 142 -2.79 -0.98 8.00
N LEU A 143 -4.12 -0.84 7.98
CA LEU A 143 -4.97 -0.75 9.19
C LEU A 143 -5.89 -1.96 9.34
N GLY A 144 -6.34 -2.53 8.23
CA GLY A 144 -7.22 -3.68 8.17
C GLY A 144 -6.51 -5.01 8.43
N ARG A 145 -7.27 -6.09 8.35
CA ARG A 145 -6.76 -7.47 8.36
C ARG A 145 -6.71 -7.97 6.91
N PRO A 146 -5.52 -8.20 6.33
CA PRO A 146 -5.44 -8.80 5.01
C PRO A 146 -5.79 -10.28 5.07
N ARG A 147 -6.56 -10.74 4.08
CA ARG A 147 -6.65 -12.16 3.71
C ARG A 147 -5.89 -12.36 2.41
N PHE A 148 -5.41 -13.56 2.16
CA PHE A 148 -4.51 -13.79 1.03
C PHE A 148 -5.10 -14.78 0.04
N SER A 149 -4.94 -14.48 -1.25
CA SER A 149 -5.16 -15.45 -2.33
C SER A 149 -4.08 -16.54 -2.30
N GLU A 150 -4.28 -17.61 -3.07
CA GLU A 150 -3.28 -18.68 -3.21
C GLU A 150 -1.97 -18.21 -3.84
N GLU A 151 -2.02 -17.18 -4.68
CA GLU A 151 -0.84 -16.55 -5.27
C GLU A 151 -0.16 -15.55 -4.33
N GLY A 152 -0.75 -15.27 -3.17
CA GLY A 152 -0.22 -14.32 -2.20
C GLY A 152 -0.63 -12.87 -2.46
N VAL A 153 -1.75 -12.61 -3.14
CA VAL A 153 -2.32 -11.25 -3.21
C VAL A 153 -3.02 -10.95 -1.90
N ALA A 154 -2.68 -9.84 -1.25
CA ALA A 154 -3.35 -9.40 -0.03
C ALA A 154 -4.63 -8.62 -0.36
N ILE A 155 -5.77 -9.14 0.08
CA ILE A 155 -7.09 -8.57 -0.15
C ILE A 155 -7.61 -8.04 1.18
N PHE A 156 -7.90 -6.75 1.20
CA PHE A 156 -8.54 -6.08 2.32
C PHE A 156 -10.02 -5.89 2.00
N GLU A 157 -10.86 -6.65 2.69
CA GLU A 157 -12.31 -6.49 2.62
C GLU A 157 -12.71 -5.19 3.33
N SER A 158 -13.69 -4.47 2.78
CA SER A 158 -14.25 -3.27 3.41
C SER A 158 -14.81 -3.65 4.78
N ARG A 159 -14.58 -2.80 5.80
CA ARG A 159 -15.23 -2.99 7.10
C ARG A 159 -16.73 -2.74 6.93
N ASP A 160 -17.55 -3.75 7.25
CA ASP A 160 -18.99 -3.59 7.48
C ASP A 160 -19.25 -2.63 8.65
#